data_AF-A0A962YQN4-F1
#
_entry.id   AF-A0A962YQN4-F1
#
_cell.length_a   1.000
_cell.length_b   1.000
_cell.length_c   1.000
_cell.angle_alpha   90.00
_cell.angle_beta   90.00
_cell.angle_gamma   90.00
#
_symmetry.space_group_name_H-M   'P 1'
#
loop_
_entity.id
_entity.type
_entity.pdbx_description
1 polymer ?
#
loop_
_entity_poly.entity_id
_entity_poly.type
_entity_poly.pdbx_seq_one_letter_code
_entity_poly.pdbx_strand_id
1 'polypeptide(L)'
;MITYRLASTMDGEGWCFTLSRQRSLPFAKKATLTLPHWPDAAQSHPGVALLLSLLATEEAHGDGEAVRLTHARIAALSRTEAARIELLPAVPFTLFLSHDAPIGDAGFRLRVEWFQRNGVAVFGWRREETALVIGAKRFLLLDPLYSALKAIDTVNSTSGDPSPAGLDRRMAAYAKFKEYLIRLTGDVRADEYLRGLTIHHATGIGIDLEPGDESAPFLPTLY
;
A
#
# COMPACT_ATOMS: atom_id res chain seq x y z
N MET A 1 -29.22 22.70 6.94
CA MET A 1 -28.51 21.47 7.37
C MET A 1 -27.03 21.78 7.47
N ILE A 2 -26.34 21.32 8.52
CA ILE A 2 -24.89 21.47 8.65
C ILE A 2 -24.25 20.21 8.06
N THR A 3 -23.30 20.39 7.15
CA THR A 3 -22.56 19.28 6.56
C THR A 3 -21.09 19.45 6.90
N TYR A 4 -20.47 18.38 7.38
CA TYR A 4 -19.03 18.33 7.60
C TYR A 4 -18.38 17.69 6.38
N ARG A 5 -17.24 18.26 5.96
CA ARG A 5 -16.45 17.74 4.85
C ARG A 5 -15.04 17.50 5.34
N LEU A 6 -14.61 16.24 5.26
CA LEU A 6 -13.23 15.84 5.44
C LEU A 6 -12.46 16.14 4.15
N ALA A 7 -11.25 16.66 4.27
CA ALA A 7 -10.33 16.84 3.15
C ALA A 7 -9.00 16.20 3.52
N SER A 8 -8.37 15.54 2.57
CA SER A 8 -7.09 14.86 2.76
C SER A 8 -6.08 15.32 1.73
N THR A 9 -4.84 15.51 2.17
CA THR A 9 -3.70 15.86 1.32
C THR A 9 -2.51 14.99 1.69
N MET A 10 -1.81 14.47 0.67
CA MET A 10 -0.60 13.67 0.85
C MET A 10 0.64 14.54 0.66
N ASP A 11 1.60 14.42 1.57
CA ASP A 11 2.93 15.02 1.49
C ASP A 11 4.02 13.96 1.75
N GLY A 12 5.26 14.37 2.02
CA GLY A 12 6.38 13.43 2.23
C GLY A 12 6.39 12.74 3.61
N GLU A 13 5.61 13.22 4.57
CA GLU A 13 5.53 12.65 5.91
C GLU A 13 4.32 11.73 6.08
N GLY A 14 3.29 11.91 5.25
CA GLY A 14 2.11 11.08 5.28
C GLY A 14 0.89 11.75 4.67
N TRP A 15 -0.24 11.55 5.34
CA TRP A 15 -1.53 12.13 4.98
C TRP A 15 -1.99 13.09 6.07
N CYS A 16 -2.34 14.30 5.66
CA CYS A 16 -2.90 15.34 6.50
C CYS A 16 -4.41 15.44 6.22
N PHE A 17 -5.21 15.38 7.29
CA PHE A 17 -6.65 15.44 7.25
C PHE A 17 -7.13 16.73 7.91
N THR A 18 -7.97 17.48 7.22
CA THR A 18 -8.60 18.70 7.75
C THR A 18 -10.11 18.56 7.68
N LEU A 19 -10.81 19.12 8.66
CA LEU A 19 -12.26 19.08 8.73
C LEU A 19 -12.82 20.49 8.52
N SER A 20 -13.78 20.62 7.62
CA SER A 20 -14.46 21.89 7.37
C SER A 20 -15.97 21.76 7.57
N ARG A 21 -16.56 22.80 8.15
CA ARG A 21 -18.01 22.94 8.28
C ARG A 21 -18.55 23.74 7.10
N GLN A 22 -19.50 23.15 6.37
CA GLN A 22 -20.20 23.82 5.28
C GLN A 22 -21.66 24.06 5.67
N ARG A 23 -22.11 25.31 5.58
CA ARG A 23 -23.53 25.68 5.67
C ARG A 23 -24.13 25.70 4.27
N SER A 24 -25.37 25.23 4.12
CA SER A 24 -26.08 25.10 2.84
C SER A 24 -26.53 26.45 2.21
N LEU A 25 -25.93 27.58 2.59
CA LEU A 25 -26.31 28.90 2.09
C LEU A 25 -25.32 29.34 0.98
N PRO A 26 -25.79 29.96 -0.12
CA PRO A 26 -25.01 30.20 -1.34
C PRO A 26 -23.80 31.14 -1.18
N PHE A 27 -23.60 31.74 0.00
CA PHE A 27 -22.47 32.63 0.31
C PHE A 27 -21.77 32.30 1.64
N ALA A 28 -22.07 31.16 2.26
CA ALA A 28 -21.47 30.81 3.54
C ALA A 28 -19.99 30.42 3.36
N LYS A 29 -19.09 31.15 4.03
CA LYS A 29 -17.67 30.80 4.09
C LYS A 29 -17.50 29.41 4.70
N LYS A 30 -16.66 28.57 4.08
CA LYS A 30 -16.13 27.35 4.71
C LYS A 30 -15.31 27.77 5.93
N ALA A 31 -15.59 27.16 7.07
CA ALA A 31 -14.78 27.31 8.27
C ALA A 31 -14.06 25.99 8.55
N THR A 32 -12.73 26.02 8.55
CA THR A 32 -11.91 24.92 9.07
C THR A 32 -12.16 24.80 10.57
N LEU A 33 -12.33 23.57 11.06
CA LEU A 33 -12.58 23.29 12.46
C LEU A 33 -11.28 22.90 13.15
N THR A 34 -11.03 23.51 14.31
CA THR A 34 -9.95 23.07 15.21
C THR A 34 -10.29 21.72 15.82
N LEU A 35 -9.26 20.93 16.12
CA LEU A 35 -9.33 19.56 16.61
C LEU A 35 -10.25 19.36 17.84
N PRO A 36 -10.31 20.28 18.83
CA PRO A 36 -11.25 20.15 19.95
C PRO A 36 -12.73 20.11 19.55
N HIS A 37 -13.10 20.61 18.36
CA HIS A 37 -14.46 20.61 17.84
C HIS A 37 -14.77 19.44 16.91
N TRP A 38 -13.79 18.57 16.62
CA TRP A 38 -14.01 17.39 15.78
C TRP A 38 -14.96 16.36 16.40
N PRO A 39 -15.00 16.14 17.74
CA PRO A 39 -15.98 15.23 18.34
C PRO A 39 -17.44 15.56 18.01
N ASP A 40 -17.77 16.85 17.86
CA ASP A 40 -19.12 17.29 17.45
C ASP A 40 -19.50 16.82 16.05
N ALA A 41 -18.51 16.62 15.18
CA ALA A 41 -18.70 16.13 13.82
C ALA A 41 -18.69 14.60 13.72
N ALA A 42 -18.16 13.88 14.71
CA ALA A 42 -18.05 12.43 14.71
C ALA A 42 -19.43 11.73 14.60
N GLN A 43 -20.48 12.36 15.13
CA GLN A 43 -21.86 11.87 15.02
C GLN A 43 -22.41 11.92 13.59
N SER A 44 -21.87 12.81 12.75
CA SER A 44 -22.36 13.06 11.39
C SER A 44 -21.40 12.57 10.29
N HIS A 45 -20.15 12.25 10.63
CA HIS A 45 -19.14 11.81 9.68
C HIS A 45 -18.31 10.64 10.25
N PRO A 46 -18.52 9.38 9.80
CA PRO A 46 -17.89 8.20 10.39
C PRO A 46 -16.35 8.22 10.29
N GLY A 47 -15.79 8.87 9.27
CA GLY A 47 -14.34 9.07 9.16
C GLY A 47 -13.72 9.88 10.31
N VAL A 48 -14.47 10.83 10.89
CA VAL A 48 -13.96 11.65 12.00
C VAL A 48 -13.80 10.81 13.26
N ALA A 49 -14.76 9.91 13.54
CA ALA A 49 -14.66 8.99 14.67
C ALA A 49 -13.43 8.08 14.57
N LEU A 50 -13.11 7.58 13.36
CA LEU A 50 -11.90 6.80 13.12
C LEU A 50 -10.62 7.62 13.40
N LEU A 51 -10.54 8.86 12.89
CA LEU A 51 -9.36 9.71 13.10
C LEU A 51 -9.17 10.07 14.59
N LEU A 52 -10.26 10.33 15.31
CA LEU A 52 -10.22 10.55 16.77
C LEU A 52 -9.78 9.30 17.52
N SER A 53 -10.22 8.11 17.10
CA SER A 53 -9.74 6.85 17.68
C SER A 53 -8.24 6.67 17.47
N LEU A 54 -7.73 6.96 16.27
CA LEU A 54 -6.30 6.83 15.96
C LEU A 54 -5.46 7.87 16.72
N LEU A 55 -6.00 9.06 17.00
CA LEU A 55 -5.35 10.01 17.91
C LEU A 55 -5.30 9.49 19.34
N ALA A 56 -6.37 8.87 19.83
CA ALA A 56 -6.44 8.34 21.19
C ALA A 56 -5.48 7.15 21.40
N THR A 57 -5.17 6.40 20.33
CA THR A 57 -4.19 5.30 20.37
C THR A 57 -2.77 5.73 20.02
N GLU A 58 -2.52 7.04 19.87
CA GLU A 58 -1.21 7.61 19.47
C GLU A 58 -0.70 7.12 18.10
N GLU A 59 -1.59 6.60 17.27
CA GLU A 59 -1.32 6.17 15.89
C GLU A 59 -1.44 7.32 14.89
N ALA A 60 -1.95 8.47 15.33
CA ALA A 60 -2.03 9.71 14.58
C ALA A 60 -1.50 10.89 15.43
N HIS A 61 -1.09 11.96 14.76
CA HIS A 61 -0.64 13.21 15.40
C HIS A 61 -1.60 14.35 15.07
N GLY A 62 -2.01 15.10 16.08
CA GLY A 62 -2.82 16.32 15.90
C GLY A 62 -1.97 17.57 15.96
N ASP A 63 -2.21 18.55 15.08
CA ASP A 63 -1.50 19.85 15.07
C ASP A 63 -2.42 21.04 15.41
N GLY A 64 -3.58 20.75 16.01
CA GLY A 64 -4.58 21.74 16.43
C GLY A 64 -5.70 21.96 15.42
N GLU A 65 -5.45 21.82 14.11
CA GLU A 65 -6.48 21.93 13.07
C GLU A 65 -6.56 20.72 12.14
N ALA A 66 -5.51 19.90 12.12
CA ALA A 66 -5.41 18.72 11.31
C ALA A 66 -5.02 17.49 12.11
N VAL A 67 -5.27 16.34 11.49
CA VAL A 67 -4.80 15.02 11.95
C VAL A 67 -3.87 14.47 10.89
N ARG A 68 -2.70 14.01 11.32
CA ARG A 68 -1.65 13.48 10.46
C ARG A 68 -1.44 12.00 10.75
N LEU A 69 -1.40 11.22 9.68
CA LEU A 69 -1.12 9.78 9.70
C LEU A 69 0.09 9.51 8.82
N THR A 70 1.04 8.71 9.30
CA THR A 70 2.21 8.31 8.51
C THR A 70 1.80 7.45 7.32
N HIS A 71 2.65 7.39 6.28
CA HIS A 71 2.44 6.48 5.15
C HIS A 71 2.27 5.02 5.59
N ALA A 72 3.07 4.55 6.54
CA ALA A 72 2.96 3.20 7.07
C ALA A 72 1.59 2.95 7.75
N ARG A 73 1.10 3.92 8.55
CA ARG A 73 -0.20 3.79 9.20
C ARG A 73 -1.36 3.80 8.21
N ILE A 74 -1.26 4.63 7.16
CA ILE A 74 -2.25 4.68 6.07
C ILE A 74 -2.31 3.35 5.32
N ALA A 75 -1.14 2.76 5.02
CA ALA A 75 -1.08 1.45 4.38
C ALA A 75 -1.69 0.33 5.24
N ALA A 76 -1.52 0.41 6.56
CA ALA A 76 -2.05 -0.55 7.52
C ALA A 76 -3.56 -0.39 7.81
N LEU A 77 -4.25 0.54 7.16
CA LEU A 77 -5.71 0.63 7.24
C LEU A 77 -6.37 -0.50 6.44
N SER A 78 -7.50 -0.99 6.93
CA SER A 78 -8.39 -1.80 6.11
C SER A 78 -9.01 -0.96 4.99
N ARG A 79 -9.49 -1.62 3.93
CA ARG A 79 -10.21 -0.95 2.84
C ARG A 79 -11.42 -0.15 3.33
N THR A 80 -12.14 -0.70 4.31
CA THR A 80 -13.31 -0.07 4.91
C THR A 80 -12.92 1.19 5.68
N GLU A 81 -11.84 1.15 6.45
CA GLU A 81 -11.32 2.32 7.17
C GLU A 81 -10.87 3.40 6.21
N ALA A 82 -10.05 3.06 5.20
CA ALA A 82 -9.60 4.02 4.19
C ALA A 82 -10.77 4.70 3.46
N ALA A 83 -11.83 3.94 3.12
CA ALA A 83 -13.03 4.49 2.52
C ALA A 83 -13.80 5.42 3.48
N ARG A 84 -13.86 5.12 4.78
CA ARG A 84 -14.54 5.97 5.79
C ARG A 84 -13.91 7.35 5.93
N ILE A 85 -12.60 7.46 5.73
CA ILE A 85 -11.85 8.73 5.75
C ILE A 85 -11.64 9.31 4.34
N GLU A 86 -12.43 8.84 3.37
CA GLU A 86 -12.47 9.37 2.01
C GLU A 86 -11.10 9.38 1.29
N LEU A 87 -10.27 8.38 1.57
CA LEU A 87 -9.01 8.18 0.85
C LEU A 87 -9.23 7.67 -0.58
N LEU A 88 -8.13 7.65 -1.34
CA LEU A 88 -8.08 7.04 -2.67
C LEU A 88 -8.62 5.61 -2.65
N PRO A 89 -9.25 5.14 -3.74
CA PRO A 89 -9.66 3.75 -3.84
C PRO A 89 -8.44 2.83 -3.77
N ALA A 90 -8.56 1.69 -3.07
CA ALA A 90 -7.52 0.69 -3.02
C ALA A 90 -7.13 0.21 -4.43
N VAL A 91 -5.85 -0.10 -4.61
CA VAL A 91 -5.33 -0.60 -5.88
C VAL A 91 -6.07 -1.89 -6.32
N PRO A 92 -6.63 -1.94 -7.55
CA PRO A 92 -7.37 -3.10 -8.04
C PRO A 92 -6.51 -4.06 -8.88
N PHE A 93 -5.19 -3.82 -8.94
CA PHE A 93 -4.24 -4.57 -9.75
C PHE A 93 -3.52 -5.62 -8.92
N THR A 94 -2.99 -6.61 -9.64
CA THR A 94 -2.14 -7.66 -9.11
C THR A 94 -0.68 -7.26 -9.27
N LEU A 95 0.12 -7.43 -8.22
CA LEU A 95 1.56 -7.19 -8.25
C LEU A 95 2.27 -8.47 -8.68
N PHE A 96 3.12 -8.36 -9.70
CA PHE A 96 4.01 -9.41 -10.16
C PHE A 96 5.46 -9.01 -9.90
N LEU A 97 6.25 -9.97 -9.43
CA LEU A 97 7.64 -9.78 -9.03
C LEU A 97 8.57 -10.69 -9.82
N SER A 98 9.61 -10.10 -10.39
CA SER A 98 10.68 -10.79 -11.10
C SER A 98 12.04 -10.18 -10.75
N HIS A 99 13.13 -10.70 -11.33
CA HIS A 99 14.45 -10.10 -11.22
C HIS A 99 15.11 -9.99 -12.60
N ASP A 100 16.17 -9.20 -12.71
CA ASP A 100 16.90 -8.92 -13.96
C ASP A 100 18.21 -9.71 -14.10
N ALA A 101 18.85 -10.07 -12.99
CA ALA A 101 20.09 -10.84 -12.93
C ALA A 101 20.08 -11.86 -11.78
N PRO A 102 21.07 -12.77 -11.67
CA PRO A 102 21.27 -13.57 -10.47
C PRO A 102 21.72 -12.71 -9.28
N ILE A 103 21.38 -13.10 -8.05
CA ILE A 103 21.72 -12.33 -6.83
C ILE A 103 23.23 -12.09 -6.62
N GLY A 104 24.07 -13.01 -7.13
CA GLY A 104 25.51 -12.87 -7.12
C GLY A 104 26.02 -11.66 -7.91
N ASP A 105 25.27 -11.25 -8.93
CA ASP A 105 25.62 -10.12 -9.79
C ASP A 105 25.41 -8.77 -9.06
N ALA A 106 26.32 -7.83 -9.28
CA ALA A 106 26.18 -6.45 -8.81
C ALA A 106 24.94 -5.77 -9.42
N GLY A 107 24.53 -6.21 -10.61
CA GLY A 107 23.34 -5.73 -11.31
C GLY A 107 22.01 -6.21 -10.74
N PHE A 108 21.99 -7.17 -9.78
CA PHE A 108 20.75 -7.75 -9.27
C PHE A 108 19.77 -6.70 -8.76
N ARG A 109 18.56 -6.69 -9.35
CA ARG A 109 17.42 -5.91 -8.90
C ARG A 109 16.13 -6.71 -9.03
N LEU A 110 15.23 -6.46 -8.08
CA LEU A 110 13.85 -6.89 -8.15
C LEU A 110 13.08 -5.92 -9.05
N ARG A 111 12.32 -6.49 -9.99
CA ARG A 111 11.41 -5.78 -10.88
C ARG A 111 9.98 -5.97 -10.43
N VAL A 112 9.21 -4.91 -10.60
CA VAL A 112 7.80 -4.83 -10.25
C VAL A 112 7.00 -4.61 -11.51
N GLU A 113 6.01 -5.44 -11.73
CA GLU A 113 5.03 -5.30 -12.79
C GLU A 113 3.62 -5.35 -12.19
N TRP A 114 2.69 -4.63 -12.81
CA TRP A 114 1.30 -4.62 -12.37
C TRP A 114 0.43 -5.18 -13.48
N PHE A 115 -0.53 -6.00 -13.11
CA PHE A 115 -1.47 -6.62 -14.04
C PHE A 115 -2.91 -6.32 -13.61
N GLN A 116 -3.76 -6.06 -14.59
CA GLN A 116 -5.20 -6.04 -14.38
C GLN A 116 -5.72 -7.44 -14.07
N ARG A 117 -6.94 -7.53 -13.54
CA ARG A 117 -7.60 -8.82 -13.25
C ARG A 117 -7.73 -9.73 -14.47
N ASN A 118 -7.77 -9.17 -15.67
CA ASN A 118 -7.83 -9.90 -16.93
C ASN A 118 -6.44 -10.29 -17.49
N GLY A 119 -5.37 -10.12 -16.71
CA GLY A 119 -4.00 -10.45 -17.12
C GLY A 119 -3.34 -9.40 -18.02
N VAL A 120 -3.96 -8.25 -18.28
CA VAL A 120 -3.35 -7.18 -19.08
C VAL A 120 -2.37 -6.38 -18.23
N ALA A 121 -1.13 -6.28 -18.70
CA ALA A 121 -0.10 -5.46 -18.06
C ALA A 121 -0.51 -3.99 -17.97
N VAL A 122 -0.22 -3.37 -16.83
CA VAL A 122 -0.43 -1.95 -16.55
C VAL A 122 0.89 -1.23 -16.77
N PHE A 123 0.92 -0.35 -17.75
CA PHE A 123 2.10 0.45 -18.11
C PHE A 123 1.98 1.90 -17.62
N GLY A 124 3.12 2.59 -17.56
CA GLY A 124 3.18 4.02 -17.20
C GLY A 124 2.77 4.32 -15.76
N TRP A 125 2.90 3.34 -14.87
CA TRP A 125 2.65 3.52 -13.45
C TRP A 125 3.87 4.17 -12.78
N ARG A 126 3.61 4.92 -11.71
CA ARG A 126 4.63 5.40 -10.78
C ARG A 126 4.10 5.32 -9.36
N ARG A 127 5.01 5.09 -8.41
CA ARG A 127 4.68 5.08 -6.99
C ARG A 127 5.05 6.42 -6.35
N GLU A 128 4.13 6.97 -5.59
CA GLU A 128 4.31 8.13 -4.71
C GLU A 128 3.96 7.68 -3.29
N GLU A 129 4.92 7.13 -2.56
CA GLU A 129 4.70 6.51 -1.23
C GLU A 129 3.54 5.51 -1.22
N THR A 130 2.42 5.86 -0.58
CA THR A 130 1.19 5.05 -0.49
C THR A 130 0.27 5.16 -1.71
N ALA A 131 0.62 5.97 -2.71
CA ALA A 131 -0.19 6.15 -3.90
C ALA A 131 0.45 5.49 -5.13
N LEU A 132 -0.32 4.68 -5.86
CA LEU A 132 0.02 4.22 -7.20
C LEU A 132 -0.68 5.11 -8.22
N VAL A 133 0.09 5.78 -9.07
CA VAL A 133 -0.40 6.73 -10.07
C VAL A 133 -0.28 6.14 -11.46
N ILE A 134 -1.38 6.12 -12.22
CA ILE A 134 -1.47 5.63 -13.60
C ILE A 134 -2.23 6.65 -14.44
N GLY A 135 -1.51 7.43 -15.24
CA GLY A 135 -2.07 8.59 -15.93
C GLY A 135 -2.70 9.57 -14.93
N ALA A 136 -4.00 9.87 -15.10
CA ALA A 136 -4.75 10.72 -14.19
C ALA A 136 -5.36 10.00 -12.97
N LYS A 137 -5.28 8.66 -12.91
CA LYS A 137 -5.85 7.86 -11.82
C LYS A 137 -4.84 7.66 -10.71
N ARG A 138 -5.30 7.71 -9.47
CA ARG A 138 -4.51 7.43 -8.27
C ARG A 138 -5.21 6.36 -7.44
N PHE A 139 -4.43 5.42 -6.92
CA PHE A 139 -4.92 4.32 -6.10
C PHE A 139 -4.11 4.23 -4.82
N LEU A 140 -4.74 3.77 -3.74
CA LEU A 140 -4.09 3.55 -2.46
C LEU A 140 -3.41 2.17 -2.44
N LEU A 141 -2.14 2.16 -2.09
CA LEU A 141 -1.37 0.96 -1.74
C LEU A 141 -1.59 0.69 -0.25
N LEU A 142 -2.46 -0.28 0.03
CA LEU A 142 -2.63 -0.83 1.37
C LEU A 142 -1.67 -2.00 1.58
N ASP A 143 -1.48 -2.39 2.83
CA ASP A 143 -0.75 -3.61 3.15
C ASP A 143 -1.52 -4.85 2.68
N PRO A 144 -0.80 -5.89 2.21
CA PRO A 144 0.66 -6.03 2.28
C PRO A 144 1.46 -5.38 1.13
N LEU A 145 0.79 -4.78 0.13
CA LEU A 145 1.46 -4.30 -1.08
C LEU A 145 2.43 -3.15 -0.82
N TYR A 146 2.06 -2.19 0.04
CA TYR A 146 2.93 -1.07 0.38
C TYR A 146 4.23 -1.56 1.03
N SER A 147 4.13 -2.37 2.08
CA SER A 147 5.29 -2.91 2.79
C SER A 147 6.16 -3.81 1.89
N ALA A 148 5.56 -4.61 1.00
CA ALA A 148 6.31 -5.38 -0.01
C ALA A 148 7.14 -4.49 -0.93
N LEU A 149 6.56 -3.38 -1.43
CA LEU A 149 7.25 -2.43 -2.30
C LEU A 149 8.39 -1.70 -1.57
N LYS A 150 8.22 -1.35 -0.30
CA LYS A 150 9.30 -0.77 0.52
C LYS A 150 10.44 -1.76 0.76
N ALA A 151 10.12 -3.04 0.95
CA ALA A 151 11.14 -4.09 1.08
C ALA A 151 11.91 -4.29 -0.24
N ILE A 152 11.23 -4.20 -1.38
CA ILE A 152 11.85 -4.22 -2.72
C ILE A 152 12.80 -3.03 -2.91
N ASP A 153 12.38 -1.82 -2.54
CA ASP A 153 13.27 -0.65 -2.59
C ASP A 153 14.55 -0.89 -1.78
N THR A 154 14.40 -1.51 -0.60
CA THR A 154 15.52 -1.83 0.29
C THR A 154 16.49 -2.79 -0.38
N VAL A 155 16.00 -3.86 -1.01
CA VAL A 155 16.84 -4.79 -1.78
C VAL A 155 17.54 -4.06 -2.92
N ASN A 156 16.79 -3.29 -3.72
CA ASN A 156 17.34 -2.59 -4.89
C ASN A 156 18.35 -1.48 -4.53
N SER A 157 18.29 -0.94 -3.31
CA SER A 157 19.27 0.03 -2.81
C SER A 157 20.66 -0.58 -2.56
N THR A 158 20.76 -1.90 -2.48
CA THR A 158 22.02 -2.62 -2.24
C THR A 158 22.74 -3.04 -3.53
N SER A 159 22.13 -2.78 -4.70
CA SER A 159 22.71 -3.08 -6.01
C SER A 159 23.83 -2.11 -6.40
N GLY A 160 24.71 -2.53 -7.29
CA GLY A 160 25.77 -1.72 -7.89
C GLY A 160 27.15 -1.84 -7.26
N ASP A 161 27.29 -2.54 -6.13
CA ASP A 161 28.59 -2.82 -5.49
C ASP A 161 29.07 -4.24 -5.83
N PRO A 162 30.11 -4.41 -6.68
CA PRO A 162 30.63 -5.73 -7.05
C PRO A 162 31.54 -6.36 -6.00
N SER A 163 31.85 -5.67 -4.89
CA SER A 163 32.71 -6.21 -3.85
C SER A 163 32.02 -7.35 -3.06
N PRO A 164 32.80 -8.19 -2.36
CA PRO A 164 32.24 -9.20 -1.45
C PRO A 164 31.29 -8.60 -0.39
N ALA A 165 31.63 -7.42 0.15
CA ALA A 165 30.76 -6.71 1.08
C ALA A 165 29.44 -6.23 0.43
N GLY A 166 29.47 -5.91 -0.86
CA GLY A 166 28.28 -5.64 -1.66
C GLY A 166 27.37 -6.87 -1.80
N LEU A 167 27.96 -8.03 -2.06
CA LEU A 167 27.23 -9.30 -2.14
C LEU A 167 26.56 -9.65 -0.80
N ASP A 168 27.29 -9.56 0.31
CA ASP A 168 26.75 -9.85 1.64
C ASP A 168 25.54 -8.96 1.97
N ARG A 169 25.63 -7.65 1.64
CA ARG A 169 24.51 -6.71 1.82
C ARG A 169 23.30 -7.08 0.96
N ARG A 170 23.49 -7.44 -0.31
CA ARG A 170 22.40 -7.90 -1.19
C ARG A 170 21.74 -9.16 -0.64
N MET A 171 22.54 -10.16 -0.26
CA MET A 171 22.04 -11.42 0.29
C MET A 171 21.26 -11.20 1.58
N ALA A 172 21.76 -10.37 2.50
CA ALA A 172 21.08 -10.07 3.75
C ALA A 172 19.75 -9.32 3.53
N ALA A 173 19.71 -8.33 2.63
CA ALA A 173 18.48 -7.62 2.29
C ALA A 173 17.45 -8.55 1.63
N TYR A 174 17.90 -9.39 0.70
CA TYR A 174 17.05 -10.35 0.01
C TYR A 174 16.53 -11.46 0.93
N ALA A 175 17.34 -11.95 1.88
CA ALA A 175 16.89 -12.90 2.88
C ALA A 175 15.75 -12.33 3.74
N LYS A 176 15.90 -11.08 4.24
CA LYS A 176 14.82 -10.38 4.97
C LYS A 176 13.56 -10.22 4.13
N PHE A 177 13.72 -9.92 2.84
CA PHE A 177 12.59 -9.85 1.91
C PHE A 177 11.91 -11.21 1.74
N LYS A 178 12.66 -12.29 1.53
CA LYS A 178 12.12 -13.67 1.47
C LYS A 178 11.37 -14.04 2.75
N GLU A 179 11.93 -13.76 3.92
CA GLU A 179 11.27 -14.00 5.21
C GLU A 179 9.94 -13.23 5.33
N TYR A 180 9.93 -11.97 4.90
CA TYR A 180 8.73 -11.14 4.87
C TYR A 180 7.66 -11.76 3.97
N LEU A 181 8.02 -12.20 2.75
CA LEU A 181 7.10 -12.86 1.84
C LEU A 181 6.52 -14.15 2.44
N ILE A 182 7.36 -15.01 3.02
CA ILE A 182 6.92 -16.27 3.65
C ILE A 182 5.87 -16.00 4.73
N ARG A 183 6.07 -14.96 5.56
CA ARG A 183 5.10 -14.57 6.60
C ARG A 183 3.75 -14.12 6.01
N LEU A 184 3.77 -13.46 4.86
CA LEU A 184 2.54 -12.99 4.19
C LEU A 184 1.76 -14.13 3.53
N THR A 185 2.46 -15.14 3.02
CA THR A 185 1.86 -16.17 2.16
C THR A 185 1.65 -17.52 2.87
N GLY A 186 1.96 -17.63 4.16
CA GLY A 186 1.59 -18.77 5.00
C GLY A 186 2.40 -20.05 4.80
N ASP A 187 2.87 -20.35 3.58
CA ASP A 187 3.90 -21.35 3.28
C ASP A 187 4.26 -21.19 1.80
N VAL A 188 5.36 -20.50 1.49
CA VAL A 188 5.90 -20.48 0.13
C VAL A 188 7.19 -21.26 0.14
N ARG A 189 7.20 -22.39 -0.60
CA ARG A 189 8.43 -22.95 -1.15
C ARG A 189 9.04 -21.89 -2.06
N ALA A 190 9.80 -20.99 -1.45
CA ALA A 190 10.50 -19.90 -2.09
C ALA A 190 11.81 -20.42 -2.70
N ASP A 191 11.74 -21.45 -3.54
CA ASP A 191 12.86 -21.98 -4.32
C ASP A 191 12.31 -22.60 -5.61
N GLU A 192 12.89 -22.37 -6.79
CA GLU A 192 14.27 -21.98 -7.12
C GLU A 192 14.28 -20.65 -7.92
N TYR A 193 14.91 -19.60 -7.37
CA TYR A 193 15.10 -18.27 -7.99
C TYR A 193 13.82 -17.59 -8.57
N LEU A 194 12.97 -17.01 -7.69
CA LEU A 194 11.83 -16.10 -7.95
C LEU A 194 11.45 -15.86 -9.43
N ARG A 195 10.87 -16.87 -10.10
CA ARG A 195 10.34 -16.72 -11.46
C ARG A 195 8.97 -16.05 -11.55
N GLY A 196 8.28 -15.89 -10.43
CA GLY A 196 7.05 -15.09 -10.35
C GLY A 196 6.36 -15.25 -9.00
N LEU A 197 6.36 -14.19 -8.19
CA LEU A 197 5.45 -14.12 -7.04
C LEU A 197 4.31 -13.17 -7.38
N THR A 198 3.09 -13.71 -7.33
CA THR A 198 1.86 -12.96 -7.58
C THR A 198 1.21 -12.63 -6.24
N ILE A 199 1.20 -11.35 -5.87
CA ILE A 199 0.50 -10.90 -4.64
C ILE A 199 -0.88 -10.38 -5.04
N HIS A 200 -1.92 -11.15 -4.70
CA HIS A 200 -3.32 -10.76 -4.87
C HIS A 200 -3.79 -9.93 -3.68
N HIS A 201 -4.33 -8.74 -3.93
CA HIS A 201 -5.06 -7.98 -2.92
C HIS A 201 -6.57 -8.22 -3.09
N ALA A 202 -7.02 -9.36 -2.56
CA ALA A 202 -8.37 -9.72 -2.11
C ALA A 202 -8.29 -11.18 -1.64
N THR A 203 -8.38 -11.42 -0.33
CA THR A 203 -8.73 -12.69 0.36
C THR A 203 -8.27 -14.07 -0.18
N GLY A 204 -7.26 -14.16 -1.04
CA GLY A 204 -6.76 -15.45 -1.54
C GLY A 204 -5.33 -15.37 -2.05
N ILE A 205 -4.52 -16.36 -1.65
CA ILE A 205 -3.14 -16.54 -2.10
C ILE A 205 -3.17 -17.39 -3.37
N GLY A 206 -2.63 -16.86 -4.47
CA GLY A 206 -2.43 -17.60 -5.72
C GLY A 206 -1.01 -18.14 -5.76
N ILE A 207 -0.88 -19.46 -5.76
CA ILE A 207 0.38 -20.17 -6.04
C ILE A 207 0.29 -20.60 -7.51
N ASP A 208 1.21 -20.13 -8.34
CA ASP A 208 1.36 -20.60 -9.71
C ASP A 208 2.35 -21.78 -9.71
N LEU A 209 1.89 -22.94 -10.16
CA LEU A 209 2.71 -24.15 -10.28
C LEU A 209 3.01 -24.36 -11.77
N GLU A 210 4.29 -24.38 -12.15
CA GLU A 210 4.67 -24.77 -13.52
C GLU A 210 4.21 -26.22 -13.79
N PRO A 211 3.67 -26.52 -14.99
CA PRO A 211 3.16 -27.84 -15.33
C PRO A 211 4.32 -28.81 -15.61
N GLY A 212 4.60 -29.67 -14.64
CA GLY A 212 5.40 -30.89 -14.81
C GLY A 212 4.55 -32.11 -14.53
N ASP A 213 4.33 -32.92 -15.57
CA ASP A 213 3.63 -34.20 -15.64
C ASP A 213 2.09 -34.23 -15.62
N GLU A 214 1.57 -34.98 -16.60
CA GLU A 214 0.16 -35.26 -16.91
C GLU A 214 -0.58 -36.00 -15.79
N SER A 215 -0.84 -35.37 -14.63
CA SER A 215 -2.00 -35.69 -13.79
C SER A 215 -2.09 -34.78 -12.57
N ALA A 216 -2.74 -33.64 -12.71
CA ALA A 216 -3.35 -33.00 -11.54
C ALA A 216 -4.65 -32.30 -11.96
N PRO A 217 -5.80 -32.69 -11.39
CA PRO A 217 -7.09 -32.16 -11.78
C PRO A 217 -7.23 -30.71 -11.32
N PHE A 218 -7.79 -29.91 -12.23
CA PHE A 218 -8.10 -28.51 -12.09
C PHE A 218 -9.31 -28.27 -11.14
N LEU A 219 -9.38 -27.04 -10.60
CA LEU A 219 -10.48 -26.33 -9.91
C LEU A 219 -10.53 -26.42 -8.37
N PRO A 220 -10.87 -25.33 -7.62
CA PRO A 220 -11.49 -24.07 -8.07
C PRO A 220 -10.88 -22.75 -7.50
N THR A 221 -11.20 -21.64 -8.18
CA THR A 221 -11.21 -20.25 -7.66
C THR A 221 -12.31 -20.02 -6.64
N LEU A 222 -12.04 -19.36 -5.50
CA LEU A 222 -13.05 -18.57 -4.75
C LEU A 222 -12.46 -17.36 -3.97
N TYR A 223 -13.01 -16.19 -4.33
CA TYR A 223 -13.21 -14.86 -3.70
C TYR A 223 -12.16 -14.13 -2.83
#